data_AF-A0A9D3TIY8-F1
#
_entry.id   AF-A0A9D3TIY8-F1
#
_cell.length_a   1.000
_cell.length_b   1.000
_cell.length_c   1.000
_cell.angle_alpha   90.00
_cell.angle_beta   90.00
_cell.angle_gamma   90.00
#
_symmetry.space_group_name_H-M   'P 1'
#
loop_
_entity.id
_entity.type
_entity.pdbx_description
1 polymer ?
#
loop_
_entity_poly.entity_id
_entity_poly.type
_entity_poly.pdbx_seq_one_letter_code
_entity_poly.pdbx_strand_id
1 'polypeptide(L)'
;MPKEKYDPPDPRRMYTIMSSEEAANGKKSYWAELEISGKVRSLSTALWSLTHLTALHISDNSLSRIPPDIAKLHNLVYLDLSSNKIRSLPAELGNMVSLRELLLNNNQLRVLPFELGKLFQLQTLGLKGNPLAQEILNLYQEPDGTRRLLNYLLDNLAGTSKRITTEQPPSRSWVVLQEADRTRPAALFSVMCYNVLCDKYATRQLYGYCPSWALNWEYRKKSIMQEILSCNADIISLQEVETEQYYNYFLVELKEQGYEGFFSPKSRARTMSESDRKHVDGCAIFYKTEKFSLVQKHTVEFNQLAMANSEGSEAMLNRVMTKDNIGVAVLLELRKEMMEQSAGKPLHGMEKQLLLVANAHMHWDPEYSDVKLVQTMMFLSEVKNIVDKATRSLKLSSISGETNAIPLVLCADLNSLPDSGVVEYLSTGGVDCTHKDFKELRYIDSLTNFNCNGKNGTSNGRITHGFKLKSAYENGLMPYTNYTFDFKGVIDYIFYSQPLLNVLGVLGPLDPQWLLENNVTGCPHPHIPSDHFSLFAQLELVLPYLPPLNGIHLPGRR
;
A
#
# COMPACT_ATOMS: atom_id res chain seq x y z
N MET A 1 -20.55 -26.81 59.02
CA MET A 1 -19.66 -26.38 57.92
C MET A 1 -20.08 -27.10 56.65
N PRO A 2 -20.53 -26.41 55.60
CA PRO A 2 -20.80 -27.08 54.34
C PRO A 2 -19.46 -27.44 53.69
N LYS A 3 -19.25 -28.74 53.46
CA LYS A 3 -18.13 -29.25 52.67
C LYS A 3 -18.34 -28.79 51.23
N GLU A 4 -17.50 -27.86 50.76
CA GLU A 4 -17.40 -27.55 49.33
C GLU A 4 -17.01 -28.84 48.60
N LYS A 5 -17.87 -29.31 47.70
CA LYS A 5 -17.54 -30.39 46.77
C LYS A 5 -16.43 -29.86 45.87
N TYR A 6 -15.24 -30.44 46.01
CA TYR A 6 -14.19 -30.32 45.00
C TYR A 6 -14.65 -31.14 43.79
N ASP A 7 -15.10 -30.45 42.74
CA ASP A 7 -15.29 -31.09 41.44
C ASP A 7 -13.90 -31.31 40.81
N PRO A 8 -13.56 -32.53 40.39
CA PRO A 8 -12.29 -32.79 39.73
C PRO A 8 -12.23 -32.07 38.37
N PRO A 9 -11.05 -31.60 37.93
CA PRO A 9 -10.89 -30.94 36.63
C PRO A 9 -11.38 -31.85 35.49
N ASP A 10 -11.99 -31.26 34.45
CA ASP A 10 -12.46 -31.99 33.26
C ASP A 10 -11.31 -32.88 32.72
N PRO A 11 -11.50 -34.21 32.63
CA PRO A 11 -10.47 -35.13 32.18
C PRO A 11 -9.99 -34.88 30.74
N ARG A 12 -10.62 -33.96 29.99
CA ARG A 12 -10.15 -33.49 28.67
C ARG A 12 -9.10 -32.39 28.72
N ARG A 13 -8.75 -31.84 29.90
CA ARG A 13 -7.67 -30.85 30.08
C ARG A 13 -6.51 -31.45 30.88
N MET A 14 -5.69 -32.28 30.21
CA MET A 14 -4.45 -32.80 30.77
C MET A 14 -3.36 -31.70 30.73
N TYR A 15 -2.95 -31.21 31.90
CA TYR A 15 -1.81 -30.31 32.01
C TYR A 15 -0.57 -31.11 32.39
N THR A 16 0.42 -31.16 31.50
CA THR A 16 1.74 -31.71 31.81
C THR A 16 2.59 -30.61 32.43
N ILE A 17 2.92 -30.75 33.72
CA ILE A 17 3.91 -29.89 34.37
C ILE A 17 5.28 -30.27 33.80
N MET A 18 5.99 -29.30 33.22
CA MET A 18 7.33 -29.49 32.66
C MET A 18 8.27 -30.08 33.71
N SER A 19 9.01 -31.13 33.34
CA SER A 19 9.97 -31.76 34.26
C SER A 19 11.24 -30.91 34.40
N SER A 20 11.99 -31.10 35.49
CA SER A 20 13.25 -30.38 35.73
C SER A 20 14.30 -30.63 34.63
N GLU A 21 14.29 -31.80 33.98
CA GLU A 21 15.16 -32.13 32.84
C GLU A 21 14.75 -31.39 31.56
N GLU A 22 13.45 -31.18 31.35
CA GLU A 22 12.95 -30.44 30.19
C GLU A 22 13.27 -28.96 30.26
N ALA A 23 13.16 -28.36 31.46
CA ALA A 23 13.57 -26.98 31.71
C ALA A 23 15.10 -26.80 31.55
N ALA A 24 15.90 -27.77 32.01
CA ALA A 24 17.36 -27.76 31.84
C ALA A 24 17.80 -27.86 30.36
N ASN A 25 16.99 -28.51 29.51
CA ASN A 25 17.19 -28.59 28.07
C ASN A 25 16.64 -27.38 27.28
N GLY A 26 16.25 -26.31 27.96
CA GLY A 26 15.80 -25.07 27.33
C GLY A 26 14.39 -25.12 26.75
N LYS A 27 13.60 -26.17 27.02
CA LYS A 27 12.16 -26.14 26.72
C LYS A 27 11.49 -25.11 27.62
N LYS A 28 10.54 -24.34 27.07
CA LYS A 28 9.71 -23.39 27.83
C LYS A 28 8.30 -23.98 27.98
N SER A 29 7.70 -23.82 29.15
CA SER A 29 6.29 -24.17 29.36
C SER A 29 5.42 -23.11 28.69
N TYR A 30 4.42 -23.54 27.92
CA TYR A 30 3.52 -22.68 27.16
C TYR A 30 2.07 -22.99 27.56
N TRP A 31 1.66 -22.54 28.74
CA TRP A 31 0.24 -22.44 29.03
C TRP A 31 -0.27 -21.15 28.39
N ALA A 32 -1.23 -21.26 27.49
CA ALA A 32 -1.82 -20.12 26.79
C ALA A 32 -3.10 -19.62 27.47
N GLU A 33 -3.63 -20.40 28.41
CA GLU A 33 -4.91 -20.14 29.07
C GLU A 33 -4.69 -20.05 30.58
N LEU A 34 -5.40 -19.12 31.23
CA LEU A 34 -5.42 -19.00 32.68
C LEU A 34 -6.86 -18.88 33.17
N GLU A 35 -7.18 -19.69 34.17
CA GLU A 35 -8.45 -19.64 34.87
C GLU A 35 -8.24 -19.22 36.33
N ILE A 36 -9.01 -18.24 36.78
CA ILE A 36 -8.99 -17.72 38.14
C ILE A 36 -10.41 -17.79 38.69
N SER A 37 -10.62 -18.62 39.71
CA SER A 37 -11.91 -18.78 40.39
C SER A 37 -11.75 -18.67 41.91
N GLY A 38 -12.87 -18.59 42.65
CA GLY A 38 -12.85 -18.57 44.12
C GLY A 38 -13.21 -17.22 44.77
N LYS A 39 -14.15 -16.46 44.17
CA LYS A 39 -14.67 -15.18 44.72
C LYS A 39 -13.60 -14.09 44.86
N VAL A 40 -12.65 -14.07 43.94
CA VAL A 40 -11.54 -13.10 43.91
C VAL A 40 -12.08 -11.67 43.81
N ARG A 41 -11.53 -10.76 44.63
CA ARG A 41 -11.91 -9.34 44.66
C ARG A 41 -10.89 -8.41 44.00
N SER A 42 -9.66 -8.87 43.85
CA SER A 42 -8.53 -8.12 43.30
C SER A 42 -7.57 -9.05 42.59
N LEU A 43 -7.03 -8.60 41.47
CA LEU A 43 -6.02 -9.31 40.69
C LEU A 43 -4.66 -8.68 40.96
N SER A 44 -3.62 -9.52 41.04
CA SER A 44 -2.23 -9.06 41.16
C SER A 44 -1.80 -8.33 39.88
N THR A 45 -0.99 -7.28 39.99
CA THR A 45 -0.44 -6.58 38.83
C THR A 45 0.49 -7.45 37.99
N ALA A 46 1.06 -8.51 38.57
CA ALA A 46 1.87 -9.49 37.87
C ALA A 46 1.08 -10.28 36.81
N LEU A 47 -0.25 -10.33 36.90
CA LEU A 47 -1.08 -10.96 35.87
C LEU A 47 -0.90 -10.28 34.51
N TRP A 48 -0.73 -8.96 34.50
CA TRP A 48 -0.68 -8.15 33.29
C TRP A 48 0.66 -8.26 32.55
N SER A 49 1.68 -8.88 33.15
CA SER A 49 2.94 -9.20 32.46
C SER A 49 2.90 -10.53 31.72
N LEU A 50 1.82 -11.30 31.83
CA LEU A 50 1.65 -12.59 31.16
C LEU A 50 1.18 -12.42 29.71
N THR A 51 1.94 -11.66 28.92
CA THR A 51 1.55 -11.25 27.55
C THR A 51 1.44 -12.40 26.55
N HIS A 52 1.88 -13.60 26.92
CA HIS A 52 1.74 -14.82 26.13
C HIS A 52 0.34 -15.46 26.21
N LEU A 53 -0.51 -14.99 27.13
CA LEU A 53 -1.87 -15.51 27.27
C LEU A 53 -2.73 -15.22 26.04
N THR A 54 -3.45 -16.23 25.60
CA THR A 54 -4.48 -16.16 24.55
C THR A 54 -5.88 -16.30 25.11
N ALA A 55 -6.07 -16.92 26.27
CA ALA A 55 -7.36 -16.99 26.96
C ALA A 55 -7.25 -16.68 28.46
N LEU A 56 -8.19 -15.88 28.96
CA LEU A 56 -8.27 -15.51 30.37
C LEU A 56 -9.71 -15.68 30.88
N HIS A 57 -9.91 -16.67 31.75
CA HIS A 57 -11.19 -17.01 32.37
C HIS A 57 -11.20 -16.50 33.81
N ILE A 58 -12.00 -15.47 34.09
CA ILE A 58 -12.16 -14.89 35.44
C ILE A 58 -13.64 -14.73 35.77
N SER A 59 -14.49 -15.61 35.26
CA SER A 59 -15.91 -15.65 35.56
C SER A 59 -16.19 -16.07 37.00
N ASP A 60 -17.38 -15.73 37.50
CA ASP A 60 -17.88 -16.11 38.83
C ASP A 60 -16.99 -15.67 40.01
N ASN A 61 -16.49 -14.43 39.92
CA ASN A 61 -15.69 -13.79 40.95
C ASN A 61 -16.41 -12.58 41.58
N SER A 62 -15.70 -11.77 42.34
CA SER A 62 -16.22 -10.56 43.01
C SER A 62 -15.45 -9.31 42.61
N LEU A 63 -14.95 -9.26 41.36
CA LEU A 63 -14.24 -8.11 40.83
C LEU A 63 -15.20 -6.94 40.65
N SER A 64 -14.83 -5.78 41.19
CA SER A 64 -15.59 -4.53 41.02
C SER A 64 -15.09 -3.66 39.86
N ARG A 65 -13.86 -3.91 39.40
CA ARG A 65 -13.18 -3.19 38.33
C ARG A 65 -12.10 -4.06 37.69
N ILE A 66 -11.74 -3.71 36.46
CA ILE A 66 -10.56 -4.21 35.76
C ILE A 66 -9.63 -3.02 35.49
N PRO A 67 -8.31 -3.12 35.80
CA PRO A 67 -7.39 -2.02 35.58
C PRO A 67 -7.08 -1.83 34.07
N PRO A 68 -6.69 -0.62 33.64
CA PRO A 68 -6.20 -0.36 32.28
C PRO A 68 -5.10 -1.31 31.80
N ASP A 69 -4.26 -1.79 32.73
CA ASP A 69 -3.15 -2.71 32.43
C ASP A 69 -3.58 -4.03 31.75
N ILE A 70 -4.87 -4.39 31.77
CA ILE A 70 -5.36 -5.55 31.01
C ILE A 70 -5.01 -5.45 29.52
N ALA A 71 -4.92 -4.23 28.97
CA ALA A 71 -4.57 -3.96 27.59
C ALA A 71 -3.15 -4.42 27.21
N LYS A 72 -2.28 -4.68 28.20
CA LYS A 72 -0.94 -5.25 27.97
C LYS A 72 -1.01 -6.69 27.43
N LEU A 73 -2.11 -7.41 27.69
CA LEU A 73 -2.38 -8.76 27.19
C LEU A 73 -2.84 -8.71 25.72
N HIS A 74 -2.04 -8.14 24.84
CA HIS A 74 -2.36 -7.89 23.43
C HIS A 74 -2.59 -9.16 22.57
N ASN A 75 -2.13 -10.32 23.04
CA ASN A 75 -2.34 -11.62 22.38
C ASN A 75 -3.63 -12.32 22.81
N LEU A 76 -4.41 -11.71 23.72
CA LEU A 76 -5.63 -12.32 24.22
C LEU A 76 -6.70 -12.36 23.12
N VAL A 77 -7.21 -13.56 22.87
CA VAL A 77 -8.28 -13.86 21.91
C VAL A 77 -9.61 -14.04 22.63
N TYR A 78 -9.57 -14.59 23.85
CA TYR A 78 -10.74 -14.88 24.67
C TYR A 78 -10.61 -14.25 26.06
N LEU A 79 -11.61 -13.48 26.47
CA LEU A 79 -11.71 -12.88 27.80
C LEU A 79 -13.10 -13.10 28.39
N ASP A 80 -13.19 -13.88 29.46
CA ASP A 80 -14.42 -14.04 30.24
C ASP A 80 -14.33 -13.36 31.60
N LEU A 81 -15.17 -12.34 31.75
CA LEU A 81 -15.35 -11.54 32.96
C LEU A 81 -16.80 -11.63 33.47
N SER A 82 -17.57 -12.62 33.01
CA SER A 82 -18.99 -12.79 33.36
C SER A 82 -19.18 -13.04 34.85
N SER A 83 -20.37 -12.73 35.37
CA SER A 83 -20.76 -12.96 36.76
C SER A 83 -19.81 -12.32 37.78
N ASN A 84 -19.42 -11.08 37.52
CA ASN A 84 -18.64 -10.24 38.45
C ASN A 84 -19.49 -9.04 38.93
N LYS A 85 -18.84 -8.03 39.53
CA LYS A 85 -19.48 -6.79 40.01
C LYS A 85 -18.94 -5.56 39.28
N ILE A 86 -18.50 -5.74 38.03
CA ILE A 86 -17.83 -4.68 37.25
C ILE A 86 -18.85 -3.61 36.88
N ARG A 87 -18.53 -2.35 37.19
CA ARG A 87 -19.42 -1.20 36.93
C ARG A 87 -19.06 -0.40 35.67
N SER A 88 -17.80 -0.48 35.27
CA SER A 88 -17.25 0.21 34.10
C SER A 88 -16.05 -0.57 33.58
N LEU A 89 -15.78 -0.43 32.28
CA LEU A 89 -14.61 -0.98 31.62
C LEU A 89 -13.58 0.13 31.39
N PRO A 90 -12.27 -0.17 31.46
CA PRO A 90 -11.23 0.76 31.03
C PRO A 90 -11.33 1.02 29.53
N ALA A 91 -11.01 2.23 29.08
CA ALA A 91 -11.00 2.60 27.66
C ALA A 91 -9.92 1.82 26.89
N GLU A 92 -8.82 1.50 27.57
CA GLU A 92 -7.68 0.75 27.07
C GLU A 92 -8.04 -0.67 26.63
N LEU A 93 -9.19 -1.21 27.06
CA LEU A 93 -9.72 -2.48 26.56
C LEU A 93 -9.91 -2.45 25.03
N GLY A 94 -10.18 -1.28 24.45
CA GLY A 94 -10.25 -1.09 22.99
C GLY A 94 -8.94 -1.33 22.23
N ASN A 95 -7.79 -1.34 22.92
CA ASN A 95 -6.50 -1.60 22.29
C ASN A 95 -6.22 -3.12 22.11
N MET A 96 -7.06 -4.00 22.69
CA MET A 96 -6.91 -5.45 22.60
C MET A 96 -7.53 -6.00 21.30
N VAL A 97 -7.09 -5.48 20.17
CA VAL A 97 -7.68 -5.72 18.83
C VAL A 97 -7.70 -7.20 18.38
N SER A 98 -6.89 -8.06 19.01
CA SER A 98 -6.87 -9.52 18.79
C SER A 98 -8.07 -10.27 19.40
N LEU A 99 -8.86 -9.61 20.27
CA LEU A 99 -10.00 -10.24 20.93
C LEU A 99 -11.07 -10.67 19.93
N ARG A 100 -11.48 -11.93 20.03
CA ARG A 100 -12.60 -12.51 19.28
C ARG A 100 -13.82 -12.75 20.16
N GLU A 101 -13.59 -13.03 21.45
CA GLU A 101 -14.65 -13.26 22.41
C GLU A 101 -14.42 -12.45 23.69
N LEU A 102 -15.42 -11.62 24.03
CA LEU A 102 -15.43 -10.80 25.23
C LEU A 102 -16.76 -11.03 25.95
N LEU A 103 -16.72 -11.78 27.05
CA LEU A 103 -17.90 -12.13 27.83
C LEU A 103 -17.94 -11.27 29.10
N LEU A 104 -19.02 -10.49 29.23
CA LEU A 104 -19.25 -9.52 30.31
C LEU A 104 -20.63 -9.73 30.95
N ASN A 105 -21.24 -10.89 30.76
CA ASN A 105 -22.61 -11.15 31.22
C ASN A 105 -22.72 -11.01 32.74
N ASN A 106 -23.89 -10.64 33.25
CA ASN A 106 -24.22 -10.57 34.67
C ASN A 106 -23.21 -9.71 35.47
N ASN A 107 -22.94 -8.50 34.97
CA ASN A 107 -22.16 -7.47 35.66
C ASN A 107 -23.06 -6.26 36.02
N GLN A 108 -22.46 -5.14 36.42
CA GLN A 108 -23.14 -3.89 36.78
C GLN A 108 -22.85 -2.77 35.78
N LEU A 109 -22.54 -3.11 34.53
CA LEU A 109 -22.20 -2.13 33.48
C LEU A 109 -23.42 -1.27 33.14
N ARG A 110 -23.28 0.04 33.29
CA ARG A 110 -24.30 1.02 32.88
C ARG A 110 -23.99 1.69 31.53
N VAL A 111 -22.70 1.79 31.23
CA VAL A 111 -22.17 2.38 30.00
C VAL A 111 -21.02 1.51 29.48
N LEU A 112 -20.79 1.58 28.18
CA LEU A 112 -19.64 1.00 27.51
C LEU A 112 -18.72 2.14 27.04
N PRO A 113 -17.39 2.02 27.20
CA PRO A 113 -16.47 2.98 26.60
C PRO A 113 -16.55 2.88 25.07
N PHE A 114 -16.54 4.02 24.38
CA PHE A 114 -16.60 4.06 22.91
C PHE A 114 -15.38 3.39 22.27
N GLU A 115 -14.25 3.34 22.98
CA GLU A 115 -13.03 2.66 22.57
C GLU A 115 -13.24 1.15 22.30
N LEU A 116 -14.27 0.51 22.89
CA LEU A 116 -14.63 -0.86 22.53
C LEU A 116 -14.93 -1.02 21.03
N GLY A 117 -15.39 0.03 20.35
CA GLY A 117 -15.61 0.01 18.91
C GLY A 117 -14.36 -0.30 18.09
N LYS A 118 -13.15 -0.12 18.65
CA LYS A 118 -11.88 -0.51 18.04
C LYS A 118 -11.67 -2.02 17.96
N LEU A 119 -12.47 -2.83 18.66
CA LEU A 119 -12.38 -4.30 18.64
C LEU A 119 -13.04 -4.90 17.39
N PHE A 120 -12.59 -4.50 16.21
CA PHE A 120 -13.21 -4.88 14.93
C PHE A 120 -13.13 -6.38 14.59
N GLN A 121 -12.25 -7.14 15.25
CA GLN A 121 -12.16 -8.60 15.12
C GLN A 121 -13.11 -9.36 16.08
N LEU A 122 -13.82 -8.66 16.97
CA LEU A 122 -14.68 -9.27 17.98
C LEU A 122 -15.92 -9.90 17.33
N GLN A 123 -16.09 -11.20 17.56
CA GLN A 123 -17.17 -12.01 17.02
C GLN A 123 -18.30 -12.15 18.04
N THR A 124 -17.92 -12.38 19.31
CA THR A 124 -18.86 -12.58 20.41
C THR A 124 -18.64 -11.53 21.49
N LEU A 125 -19.66 -10.70 21.72
CA LEU A 125 -19.72 -9.79 22.85
C LEU A 125 -20.88 -10.21 23.75
N GLY A 126 -20.62 -10.60 25.00
CA GLY A 126 -21.65 -11.03 25.95
C GLY A 126 -22.03 -9.90 26.91
N LEU A 127 -23.21 -9.31 26.78
CA LEU A 127 -23.65 -8.18 27.62
C LEU A 127 -24.91 -8.46 28.47
N LYS A 128 -25.46 -9.67 28.39
CA LYS A 128 -26.74 -9.99 29.05
C LYS A 128 -26.64 -9.82 30.56
N GLY A 129 -27.71 -9.36 31.21
CA GLY A 129 -27.73 -9.18 32.67
C GLY A 129 -26.97 -7.94 33.18
N ASN A 130 -26.63 -6.99 32.31
CA ASN A 130 -26.10 -5.68 32.70
C ASN A 130 -27.18 -4.59 32.64
N PRO A 131 -27.17 -3.60 33.56
CA PRO A 131 -28.09 -2.46 33.54
C PRO A 131 -27.67 -1.37 32.53
N LEU A 132 -27.44 -1.75 31.27
CA LEU A 132 -27.07 -0.84 30.18
C LEU A 132 -28.26 0.04 29.76
N ALA A 133 -27.96 1.20 29.16
CA ALA A 133 -28.97 2.05 28.55
C ALA A 133 -29.77 1.30 27.47
N GLN A 134 -31.08 1.59 27.39
CA GLN A 134 -32.00 0.87 26.48
C GLN A 134 -31.59 0.98 25.01
N GLU A 135 -31.02 2.11 24.60
CA GLU A 135 -30.50 2.33 23.24
C GLU A 135 -29.41 1.31 22.87
N ILE A 136 -28.42 1.10 23.75
CA ILE A 136 -27.34 0.12 23.56
C ILE A 136 -27.91 -1.30 23.51
N LEU A 137 -28.87 -1.61 24.38
CA LEU A 137 -29.52 -2.92 24.42
C LEU A 137 -30.30 -3.19 23.14
N ASN A 138 -31.02 -2.20 22.61
CA ASN A 138 -31.76 -2.33 21.36
C ASN A 138 -30.81 -2.64 20.20
N LEU A 139 -29.72 -1.88 20.05
CA LEU A 139 -28.69 -2.14 19.02
C LEU A 139 -28.08 -3.55 19.14
N TYR A 140 -27.81 -3.99 20.37
CA TYR A 140 -27.24 -5.30 20.64
C TYR A 140 -28.20 -6.47 20.40
N GLN A 141 -29.51 -6.26 20.51
CA GLN A 141 -30.53 -7.30 20.31
C GLN A 141 -30.88 -7.53 18.84
N GLU A 142 -30.48 -6.64 17.94
CA GLU A 142 -30.66 -6.81 16.49
C GLU A 142 -29.81 -7.96 15.92
N PRO A 143 -30.14 -8.48 14.73
CA PRO A 143 -29.25 -9.40 14.01
C PRO A 143 -27.88 -8.77 13.80
N ASP A 144 -26.82 -9.53 14.10
CA ASP A 144 -25.43 -9.03 14.10
C ASP A 144 -25.18 -7.89 15.11
N GLY A 145 -25.92 -7.89 16.22
CA GLY A 145 -25.91 -6.84 17.24
C GLY A 145 -24.54 -6.55 17.85
N THR A 146 -23.64 -7.54 17.93
CA THR A 146 -22.23 -7.32 18.30
C THR A 146 -21.58 -6.32 17.33
N ARG A 147 -21.59 -6.61 16.03
CA ARG A 147 -20.94 -5.75 15.03
C ARG A 147 -21.62 -4.39 14.93
N ARG A 148 -22.95 -4.35 14.95
CA ARG A 148 -23.71 -3.08 14.94
C ARG A 148 -23.33 -2.18 16.10
N LEU A 149 -23.28 -2.74 17.31
CA LEU A 149 -22.89 -1.99 18.50
C LEU A 149 -21.43 -1.50 18.41
N LEU A 150 -20.50 -2.35 17.99
CA LEU A 150 -19.10 -1.95 17.83
C LEU A 150 -18.94 -0.84 16.80
N ASN A 151 -19.65 -0.92 15.67
CA ASN A 151 -19.65 0.13 14.65
C ASN A 151 -20.20 1.45 15.19
N TYR A 152 -21.33 1.39 15.92
CA TYR A 152 -21.89 2.56 16.58
C TYR A 152 -20.89 3.19 17.56
N LEU A 153 -20.20 2.39 18.37
CA LEU A 153 -19.21 2.88 19.31
C LEU A 153 -17.99 3.50 18.58
N LEU A 154 -17.52 2.88 17.50
CA LEU A 154 -16.38 3.38 16.73
C LEU A 154 -16.72 4.70 16.02
N ASP A 155 -17.89 4.80 15.42
CA ASP A 155 -18.31 5.98 14.65
C ASP A 155 -18.52 7.20 15.55
N ASN A 156 -18.89 6.98 16.81
CA ASN A 156 -19.09 8.04 17.81
C ASN A 156 -17.86 8.33 18.69
N LEU A 157 -16.76 7.58 18.53
CA LEU A 157 -15.55 7.70 19.35
C LEU A 157 -14.97 9.12 19.37
N ALA A 158 -14.98 9.80 18.23
CA ALA A 158 -14.42 11.15 18.07
C ALA A 158 -15.25 12.24 18.79
N GLY A 159 -16.55 12.03 19.02
CA GLY A 159 -17.45 13.04 19.60
C GLY A 159 -17.42 13.11 21.14
N THR A 160 -16.96 12.07 21.82
CA THR A 160 -17.06 11.93 23.28
C THR A 160 -15.73 12.00 24.03
N SER A 161 -14.61 11.74 23.37
CA SER A 161 -13.30 11.70 24.04
C SER A 161 -12.57 13.04 23.94
N LYS A 162 -12.69 13.87 24.99
CA LYS A 162 -11.72 14.95 25.35
C LYS A 162 -10.28 14.44 25.59
N ARG A 163 -9.98 13.17 25.29
CA ARG A 163 -8.71 12.47 25.55
C ARG A 163 -8.05 11.88 24.31
N ILE A 164 -8.69 11.90 23.15
CA ILE A 164 -7.92 11.74 21.91
C ILE A 164 -7.42 13.14 21.60
N THR A 165 -6.17 13.40 21.99
CA THR A 165 -5.38 14.42 21.31
C THR A 165 -5.32 13.98 19.84
N THR A 166 -6.30 14.38 19.04
CA THR A 166 -6.21 14.28 17.57
C THR A 166 -5.20 15.32 17.13
N GLU A 167 -3.95 15.15 17.56
CA GLU A 167 -2.83 15.87 17.02
C GLU A 167 -2.73 15.42 15.58
N GLN A 168 -2.87 16.39 14.68
CA GLN A 168 -2.68 16.12 13.26
C GLN A 168 -1.34 15.41 13.05
N PRO A 169 -1.27 14.46 12.11
CA PRO A 169 -0.01 13.79 11.84
C PRO A 169 1.07 14.83 11.51
N PRO A 170 2.30 14.65 12.02
CA PRO A 170 3.40 15.55 11.69
C PRO A 170 3.65 15.50 10.17
N SER A 171 4.11 16.62 9.62
CA SER A 171 4.54 16.65 8.22
C SER A 171 5.70 15.68 8.01
N ARG A 172 5.67 14.94 6.91
CA ARG A 172 6.71 13.98 6.54
C ARG A 172 8.02 14.71 6.23
N SER A 173 9.13 14.13 6.68
CA SER A 173 10.46 14.72 6.51
C SER A 173 11.04 14.48 5.12
N TRP A 174 11.64 15.51 4.53
CA TRP A 174 12.42 15.37 3.29
C TRP A 174 13.77 14.71 3.57
N VAL A 175 14.14 13.70 2.76
CA VAL A 175 15.43 13.01 2.84
C VAL A 175 16.25 13.38 1.60
N VAL A 176 17.35 14.09 1.83
CA VAL A 176 18.32 14.43 0.77
C VAL A 176 19.24 13.23 0.56
N LEU A 177 19.35 12.76 -0.69
CA LEU A 177 20.19 11.61 -1.06
C LEU A 177 21.49 12.08 -1.74
N GLN A 178 21.41 13.10 -2.60
CA GLN A 178 22.58 13.70 -3.24
C GLN A 178 22.27 15.13 -3.69
N GLU A 179 23.32 15.92 -3.89
CA GLU A 179 23.20 17.25 -4.48
C GLU A 179 23.10 17.19 -6.01
N ALA A 180 22.45 18.19 -6.60
CA ALA A 180 22.37 18.33 -8.05
C ALA A 180 23.75 18.56 -8.67
N ASP A 181 24.03 17.86 -9.77
CA ASP A 181 25.27 17.98 -10.53
C ASP A 181 25.26 19.29 -11.33
N ARG A 182 25.93 20.32 -10.78
CA ARG A 182 26.04 21.64 -11.44
C ARG A 182 27.02 21.69 -12.60
N THR A 183 27.71 20.59 -12.91
CA THR A 183 28.72 20.55 -13.98
C THR A 183 28.11 20.28 -15.35
N ARG A 184 26.92 19.70 -15.41
CA ARG A 184 26.20 19.36 -16.65
C ARG A 184 24.84 20.05 -16.67
N PRO A 185 24.32 20.42 -17.86
CA PRO A 185 22.94 20.89 -17.96
C PRO A 185 22.00 19.75 -17.58
N ALA A 186 21.09 20.01 -16.64
CA ALA A 186 20.13 19.01 -16.18
C ALA A 186 18.75 19.63 -15.96
N ALA A 187 17.67 18.88 -16.19
CA ALA A 187 16.31 19.31 -15.88
C ALA A 187 15.87 18.70 -14.54
N LEU A 188 15.34 19.52 -13.64
CA LEU A 188 14.85 19.09 -12.33
C LEU A 188 13.34 18.98 -12.32
N PHE A 189 12.81 17.87 -11.82
CA PHE A 189 11.37 17.68 -11.66
C PHE A 189 11.04 16.72 -10.53
N SER A 190 9.82 16.80 -10.02
CA SER A 190 9.31 15.89 -8.99
C SER A 190 8.26 14.92 -9.53
N VAL A 191 8.24 13.72 -8.95
CA VAL A 191 7.32 12.64 -9.31
C VAL A 191 6.63 12.13 -8.05
N MET A 192 5.30 12.03 -8.09
CA MET A 192 4.47 11.40 -7.07
C MET A 192 3.91 10.07 -7.59
N CYS A 193 3.89 9.03 -6.74
CA CYS A 193 3.17 7.78 -6.97
C CYS A 193 2.25 7.50 -5.78
N TYR A 194 0.96 7.30 -6.02
CA TYR A 194 -0.01 7.17 -4.93
C TYR A 194 -1.25 6.35 -5.29
N ASN A 195 -1.45 5.22 -4.61
CA ASN A 195 -2.72 4.50 -4.61
C ASN A 195 -3.69 5.20 -3.63
N VAL A 196 -4.81 5.71 -4.15
CA VAL A 196 -5.74 6.55 -3.39
C VAL A 196 -6.83 5.78 -2.65
N LEU A 197 -6.87 4.45 -2.80
CA LEU A 197 -7.94 3.57 -2.33
C LEU A 197 -9.33 4.00 -2.84
N CYS A 198 -9.83 3.31 -3.87
CA CYS A 198 -11.14 3.62 -4.44
C CYS A 198 -12.29 3.37 -3.43
N ASP A 199 -13.42 4.04 -3.62
CA ASP A 199 -14.57 3.93 -2.70
C ASP A 199 -15.11 2.50 -2.68
N LYS A 200 -15.10 1.83 -3.84
CA LYS A 200 -15.51 0.43 -3.96
C LYS A 200 -14.78 -0.53 -3.01
N TYR A 201 -13.50 -0.30 -2.72
CA TYR A 201 -12.70 -1.16 -1.84
C TYR A 201 -12.64 -0.66 -0.39
N ALA A 202 -12.94 0.61 -0.13
CA ALA A 202 -12.97 1.23 1.21
C ALA A 202 -14.14 0.76 2.10
N THR A 203 -14.22 -0.55 2.36
CA THR A 203 -15.32 -1.20 3.07
C THR A 203 -14.98 -1.52 4.52
N ARG A 204 -16.01 -1.64 5.38
CA ARG A 204 -15.84 -2.04 6.79
C ARG A 204 -15.37 -3.49 6.95
N GLN A 205 -15.55 -4.34 5.94
CA GLN A 205 -15.05 -5.70 5.95
C GLN A 205 -13.52 -5.74 5.88
N LEU A 206 -12.91 -4.87 5.07
CA LEU A 206 -11.45 -4.77 4.94
C LEU A 206 -10.84 -3.82 5.99
N TYR A 207 -11.53 -2.71 6.28
CA TYR A 207 -11.03 -1.64 7.14
C TYR A 207 -11.90 -1.48 8.40
N GLY A 208 -12.20 -2.57 9.08
CA GLY A 208 -13.12 -2.58 10.24
C GLY A 208 -12.67 -1.72 11.42
N TYR A 209 -11.38 -1.41 11.50
CA TYR A 209 -10.77 -0.48 12.47
C TYR A 209 -11.00 1.00 12.15
N CYS A 210 -11.46 1.34 10.94
CA CYS A 210 -11.68 2.71 10.51
C CYS A 210 -13.18 3.08 10.66
N PRO A 211 -13.51 4.22 11.31
CA PRO A 211 -14.88 4.70 11.40
C PRO A 211 -15.54 4.89 10.02
N SER A 212 -16.85 4.64 9.93
CA SER A 212 -17.59 4.67 8.66
C SER A 212 -17.56 6.05 8.01
N TRP A 213 -17.63 7.10 8.81
CA TRP A 213 -17.55 8.49 8.33
C TRP A 213 -16.16 8.83 7.77
N ALA A 214 -15.09 8.18 8.29
CA ALA A 214 -13.73 8.36 7.82
C ALA A 214 -13.43 7.54 6.56
N LEU A 215 -14.12 6.42 6.36
CA LEU A 215 -14.06 5.63 5.11
C LEU A 215 -14.85 6.26 3.96
N ASN A 216 -15.89 7.03 4.27
CA ASN A 216 -16.75 7.65 3.28
C ASN A 216 -15.95 8.49 2.26
N TRP A 217 -16.21 8.28 0.97
CA TRP A 217 -15.52 8.98 -0.11
C TRP A 217 -15.56 10.51 0.01
N GLU A 218 -16.70 11.10 0.37
CA GLU A 218 -16.84 12.56 0.48
C GLU A 218 -15.94 13.16 1.56
N TYR A 219 -15.60 12.36 2.58
CA TYR A 219 -14.62 12.70 3.60
C TYR A 219 -13.19 12.50 3.06
N ARG A 220 -12.87 11.29 2.58
CA ARG A 220 -11.49 10.92 2.18
C ARG A 220 -10.97 11.75 1.00
N LYS A 221 -11.80 12.01 -0.01
CA LYS A 221 -11.38 12.69 -1.25
C LYS A 221 -10.78 14.07 -1.00
N LYS A 222 -11.21 14.76 0.07
CA LYS A 222 -10.68 16.07 0.47
C LYS A 222 -9.23 15.95 0.95
N SER A 223 -8.97 15.00 1.85
CA SER A 223 -7.63 14.74 2.37
C SER A 223 -6.71 14.13 1.32
N ILE A 224 -7.22 13.28 0.41
CA ILE A 224 -6.46 12.77 -0.74
C ILE A 224 -5.99 13.92 -1.61
N MET A 225 -6.89 14.86 -1.95
CA MET A 225 -6.52 16.03 -2.74
C MET A 225 -5.52 16.93 -1.99
N GLN A 226 -5.72 17.13 -0.69
CA GLN A 226 -4.78 17.89 0.14
C GLN A 226 -3.38 17.28 0.12
N GLU A 227 -3.24 15.95 0.23
CA GLU A 227 -1.95 15.24 0.11
C GLU A 227 -1.30 15.53 -1.26
N ILE A 228 -2.05 15.33 -2.35
CA ILE A 228 -1.57 15.55 -3.72
C ILE A 228 -1.08 16.99 -3.92
N LEU A 229 -1.88 17.97 -3.48
CA LEU A 229 -1.55 19.39 -3.61
C LEU A 229 -0.39 19.82 -2.70
N SER A 230 -0.27 19.23 -1.51
CA SER A 230 0.83 19.55 -0.58
C SER A 230 2.18 19.10 -1.12
N CYS A 231 2.23 17.98 -1.84
CA CYS A 231 3.44 17.52 -2.52
C CYS A 231 3.82 18.42 -3.71
N ASN A 232 2.84 19.01 -4.40
CA ASN A 232 3.03 19.88 -5.58
C ASN A 232 3.96 19.25 -6.64
N ALA A 233 3.77 17.95 -6.90
CA ALA A 233 4.64 17.17 -7.78
C ALA A 233 4.50 17.60 -9.24
N ASP A 234 5.57 17.62 -10.03
CA ASP A 234 5.47 18.01 -11.44
C ASP A 234 4.78 16.94 -12.30
N ILE A 235 4.93 15.67 -11.90
CA ILE A 235 4.26 14.50 -12.47
C ILE A 235 3.60 13.72 -11.32
N ILE A 236 2.33 13.32 -11.49
CA ILE A 236 1.56 12.57 -10.49
C ILE A 236 1.02 11.31 -11.15
N SER A 237 1.39 10.14 -10.62
CA SER A 237 0.87 8.83 -11.02
C SER A 237 -0.05 8.30 -9.93
N LEU A 238 -1.34 8.15 -10.25
CA LEU A 238 -2.34 7.63 -9.31
C LEU A 238 -2.85 6.24 -9.72
N GLN A 239 -3.05 5.37 -8.74
CA GLN A 239 -3.75 4.10 -8.88
C GLN A 239 -5.07 4.14 -8.13
N GLU A 240 -5.99 3.24 -8.47
CA GLU A 240 -7.34 3.17 -7.90
C GLU A 240 -8.18 4.45 -8.08
N VAL A 241 -7.99 5.12 -9.21
CA VAL A 241 -8.82 6.28 -9.56
C VAL A 241 -10.11 5.79 -10.22
N GLU A 242 -11.26 6.01 -9.58
CA GLU A 242 -12.56 5.70 -10.19
C GLU A 242 -12.86 6.59 -11.40
N THR A 243 -13.51 6.02 -12.41
CA THR A 243 -13.79 6.68 -13.69
C THR A 243 -14.53 8.00 -13.51
N GLU A 244 -15.61 8.02 -12.74
CA GLU A 244 -16.39 9.25 -12.51
C GLU A 244 -15.60 10.29 -11.72
N GLN A 245 -14.82 9.84 -10.74
CA GLN A 245 -14.00 10.72 -9.89
C GLN A 245 -12.84 11.35 -10.66
N TYR A 246 -12.26 10.64 -11.63
CA TYR A 246 -11.25 11.22 -12.51
C TYR A 246 -11.79 12.46 -13.23
N TYR A 247 -12.94 12.34 -13.90
CA TYR A 247 -13.48 13.43 -14.73
C TYR A 247 -14.11 14.55 -13.92
N ASN A 248 -14.76 14.23 -12.79
CA ASN A 248 -15.55 15.21 -12.04
C ASN A 248 -14.80 15.84 -10.86
N TYR A 249 -13.69 15.23 -10.42
CA TYR A 249 -12.95 15.71 -9.25
C TYR A 249 -11.46 15.88 -9.57
N PHE A 250 -10.71 14.80 -9.76
CA PHE A 250 -9.25 14.87 -9.91
C PHE A 250 -8.80 15.76 -11.06
N LEU A 251 -9.38 15.59 -12.25
CA LEU A 251 -9.01 16.38 -13.42
C LEU A 251 -9.45 17.84 -13.30
N VAL A 252 -10.56 18.12 -12.60
CA VAL A 252 -11.06 19.49 -12.41
C VAL A 252 -10.14 20.24 -11.47
N GLU A 253 -9.93 19.72 -10.27
CA GLU A 253 -9.09 20.33 -9.23
C GLU A 253 -7.64 20.51 -9.69
N LEU A 254 -7.06 19.49 -10.33
CA LEU A 254 -5.67 19.57 -10.81
C LEU A 254 -5.52 20.49 -12.03
N LYS A 255 -6.55 20.67 -12.87
CA LYS A 255 -6.50 21.65 -13.96
C LYS A 255 -6.37 23.09 -13.43
N GLU A 256 -7.03 23.40 -12.32
CA GLU A 256 -6.90 24.72 -11.67
C GLU A 256 -5.46 24.97 -11.19
N GLN A 257 -4.70 23.91 -10.93
CA GLN A 257 -3.29 23.96 -10.53
C GLN A 257 -2.32 23.81 -11.72
N GLY A 258 -2.80 23.91 -12.96
CA GLY A 258 -1.96 23.88 -14.17
C GLY A 258 -1.56 22.48 -14.65
N TYR A 259 -2.31 21.44 -14.27
CA TYR A 259 -2.08 20.08 -14.76
C TYR A 259 -3.00 19.73 -15.94
N GLU A 260 -2.47 18.91 -16.84
CA GLU A 260 -3.28 18.04 -17.67
C GLU A 260 -3.09 16.59 -17.23
N GLY A 261 -3.98 15.70 -17.66
CA GLY A 261 -3.92 14.31 -17.27
C GLY A 261 -4.39 13.34 -18.34
N PHE A 262 -3.96 12.10 -18.20
CA PHE A 262 -4.43 10.95 -18.95
C PHE A 262 -4.90 9.86 -17.98
N PHE A 263 -6.05 9.26 -18.26
CA PHE A 263 -6.64 8.20 -17.46
C PHE A 263 -7.14 7.07 -18.36
N SER A 264 -7.05 5.85 -17.84
CA SER A 264 -7.71 4.69 -18.41
C SER A 264 -8.25 3.80 -17.30
N PRO A 265 -9.53 3.37 -17.37
CA PRO A 265 -10.10 2.41 -16.44
C PRO A 265 -9.66 0.97 -16.78
N LYS A 266 -9.74 0.06 -15.81
CA LYS A 266 -9.52 -1.37 -16.06
C LYS A 266 -10.44 -1.93 -17.15
N SER A 267 -9.97 -2.94 -17.88
CA SER A 267 -10.61 -3.46 -19.10
C SER A 267 -12.07 -3.90 -18.92
N ARG A 268 -12.47 -4.32 -17.71
CA ARG A 268 -13.86 -4.68 -17.38
C ARG A 268 -14.88 -3.56 -17.67
N ALA A 269 -14.45 -2.29 -17.67
CA ALA A 269 -15.30 -1.15 -18.00
C ALA A 269 -16.00 -1.28 -19.37
N ARG A 270 -15.44 -2.04 -20.32
CA ARG A 270 -15.98 -2.20 -21.68
C ARG A 270 -17.21 -3.11 -21.75
N THR A 271 -17.36 -4.04 -20.81
CA THR A 271 -18.43 -5.07 -20.82
C THR A 271 -19.51 -4.82 -19.77
N MET A 272 -19.34 -3.80 -18.93
CA MET A 272 -20.26 -3.44 -17.85
C MET A 272 -21.32 -2.43 -18.29
N SER A 273 -22.39 -2.32 -17.49
CA SER A 273 -23.41 -1.28 -17.65
C SER A 273 -22.82 0.12 -17.47
N GLU A 274 -23.49 1.15 -17.99
CA GLU A 274 -23.02 2.53 -17.85
C GLU A 274 -22.95 3.00 -16.38
N SER A 275 -23.88 2.54 -15.53
CA SER A 275 -23.88 2.83 -14.09
C SER A 275 -22.69 2.21 -13.38
N ASP A 276 -22.36 0.96 -13.68
CA ASP A 276 -21.25 0.27 -13.01
C ASP A 276 -19.88 0.73 -13.53
N ARG A 277 -19.81 1.10 -14.82
CA ARG A 277 -18.60 1.61 -15.47
C ARG A 277 -18.05 2.85 -14.77
N LYS A 278 -18.92 3.70 -14.22
CA LYS A 278 -18.53 4.91 -13.46
C LYS A 278 -17.64 4.61 -12.25
N HIS A 279 -17.85 3.46 -11.63
CA HIS A 279 -17.17 3.00 -10.42
C HIS A 279 -16.02 2.03 -10.74
N VAL A 280 -15.68 1.84 -12.02
CA VAL A 280 -14.49 1.08 -12.40
C VAL A 280 -13.28 1.98 -12.21
N ASP A 281 -12.36 1.49 -11.39
CA ASP A 281 -11.09 2.12 -11.10
C ASP A 281 -10.02 1.83 -12.16
N GLY A 282 -8.99 2.67 -12.20
CA GLY A 282 -7.89 2.59 -13.16
C GLY A 282 -6.67 3.39 -12.75
N CYS A 283 -5.80 3.67 -13.72
CA CYS A 283 -4.57 4.44 -13.53
C CYS A 283 -4.66 5.81 -14.20
N ALA A 284 -4.15 6.84 -13.53
CA ALA A 284 -4.04 8.19 -14.08
C ALA A 284 -2.59 8.70 -14.01
N ILE A 285 -2.19 9.50 -14.99
CA ILE A 285 -0.96 10.29 -14.96
C ILE A 285 -1.32 11.75 -15.21
N PHE A 286 -0.93 12.63 -14.29
CA PHE A 286 -1.02 14.08 -14.44
C PHE A 286 0.37 14.69 -14.58
N TYR A 287 0.48 15.80 -15.31
CA TYR A 287 1.74 16.52 -15.53
C TYR A 287 1.47 18.02 -15.65
N LYS A 288 2.37 18.85 -15.11
CA LYS A 288 2.28 20.30 -15.24
C LYS A 288 2.52 20.76 -16.67
N THR A 289 1.57 21.48 -17.25
CA THR A 289 1.65 21.93 -18.65
C THR A 289 2.71 23.01 -18.88
N GLU A 290 3.14 23.69 -17.82
CA GLU A 290 4.24 24.67 -17.87
C GLU A 290 5.63 24.02 -18.05
N LYS A 291 5.77 22.73 -17.70
CA LYS A 291 7.02 21.97 -17.79
C LYS A 291 7.01 20.94 -18.91
N PHE A 292 5.85 20.32 -19.16
CA PHE A 292 5.71 19.21 -20.09
C PHE A 292 4.61 19.45 -21.12
N SER A 293 4.77 18.81 -22.26
CA SER A 293 3.73 18.71 -23.30
C SER A 293 3.54 17.26 -23.71
N LEU A 294 2.29 16.83 -23.89
CA LEU A 294 1.98 15.45 -24.24
C LEU A 294 2.23 15.19 -25.73
N VAL A 295 3.01 14.14 -26.02
CA VAL A 295 3.27 13.68 -27.39
C VAL A 295 2.42 12.46 -27.72
N GLN A 296 2.38 11.47 -26.83
CA GLN A 296 1.61 10.22 -27.01
C GLN A 296 1.06 9.71 -25.69
N LYS A 297 -0.05 8.98 -25.76
CA LYS A 297 -0.67 8.29 -24.63
C LYS A 297 -1.02 6.86 -25.03
N HIS A 298 -0.78 5.91 -24.14
CA HIS A 298 -0.95 4.48 -24.39
C HIS A 298 -1.59 3.80 -23.17
N THR A 299 -2.49 2.86 -23.42
CA THR A 299 -3.01 1.94 -22.40
C THR A 299 -2.55 0.55 -22.75
N VAL A 300 -2.00 -0.14 -21.75
CA VAL A 300 -1.52 -1.52 -21.84
C VAL A 300 -2.52 -2.41 -21.09
N GLU A 301 -3.24 -3.23 -21.84
CA GLU A 301 -4.21 -4.18 -21.28
C GLU A 301 -3.58 -5.57 -21.17
N PHE A 302 -3.29 -6.01 -19.95
CA PHE A 302 -2.51 -7.23 -19.73
C PHE A 302 -3.25 -8.49 -20.17
N ASN A 303 -4.58 -8.53 -20.08
CA ASN A 303 -5.38 -9.65 -20.57
C ASN A 303 -5.28 -9.84 -22.09
N GLN A 304 -5.31 -8.76 -22.87
CA GLN A 304 -5.19 -8.80 -24.32
C GLN A 304 -3.79 -9.25 -24.75
N LEU A 305 -2.76 -8.76 -24.07
CA LEU A 305 -1.39 -9.21 -24.29
C LEU A 305 -1.20 -10.68 -23.92
N ALA A 306 -1.74 -11.11 -22.78
CA ALA A 306 -1.69 -12.49 -22.34
C ALA A 306 -2.39 -13.40 -23.36
N MET A 307 -3.57 -13.01 -23.86
CA MET A 307 -4.30 -13.73 -24.90
C MET A 307 -3.53 -13.80 -26.23
N ALA A 308 -2.88 -12.71 -26.64
CA ALA A 308 -2.09 -12.68 -27.87
C ALA A 308 -0.80 -13.52 -27.78
N ASN A 309 -0.29 -13.76 -26.57
CA ASN A 309 0.97 -14.47 -26.32
C ASN A 309 0.77 -15.78 -25.56
N SER A 310 -0.45 -16.34 -25.53
CA SER A 310 -0.77 -17.56 -24.78
C SER A 310 -0.47 -18.87 -25.51
N GLU A 311 0.04 -18.80 -26.73
CA GLU A 311 0.34 -20.00 -27.52
C GLU A 311 1.28 -20.92 -26.74
N GLY A 312 0.84 -22.17 -26.54
CA GLY A 312 1.59 -23.19 -25.79
C GLY A 312 1.54 -23.10 -24.27
N SER A 313 0.83 -22.14 -23.66
CA SER A 313 0.76 -22.00 -22.18
C SER A 313 -0.67 -21.88 -21.65
N GLU A 314 -1.18 -22.98 -21.08
CA GLU A 314 -2.45 -22.99 -20.35
C GLU A 314 -2.43 -22.05 -19.13
N ALA A 315 -1.27 -21.92 -18.47
CA ALA A 315 -1.11 -21.03 -17.32
C ALA A 315 -1.34 -19.56 -17.71
N MET A 316 -0.88 -19.14 -18.90
CA MET A 316 -1.14 -17.81 -19.45
C MET A 316 -2.65 -17.55 -19.63
N LEU A 317 -3.39 -18.52 -20.19
CA LEU A 317 -4.84 -18.41 -20.38
C LEU A 317 -5.62 -18.42 -19.07
N ASN A 318 -5.29 -19.36 -18.17
CA ASN A 318 -6.10 -19.60 -16.98
C ASN A 318 -5.82 -18.58 -15.87
N ARG A 319 -4.56 -18.17 -15.71
CA ARG A 319 -4.13 -17.35 -14.56
C ARG A 319 -3.90 -15.89 -14.92
N VAL A 320 -3.26 -15.60 -16.06
CA VAL A 320 -2.87 -14.23 -16.45
C VAL A 320 -3.98 -13.53 -17.25
N MET A 321 -4.51 -14.16 -18.30
CA MET A 321 -5.52 -13.56 -19.18
C MET A 321 -6.82 -13.23 -18.44
N THR A 322 -7.17 -14.00 -17.40
CA THR A 322 -8.36 -13.77 -16.57
C THR A 322 -8.28 -12.53 -15.67
N LYS A 323 -7.15 -11.82 -15.63
CA LYS A 323 -6.96 -10.61 -14.81
C LYS A 323 -7.06 -9.35 -15.67
N ASP A 324 -7.88 -8.40 -15.22
CA ASP A 324 -8.22 -7.17 -15.94
C ASP A 324 -7.36 -5.96 -15.56
N ASN A 325 -6.21 -6.20 -14.93
CA ASN A 325 -5.22 -5.19 -14.58
C ASN A 325 -4.69 -4.49 -15.85
N ILE A 326 -4.26 -3.24 -15.67
CA ILE A 326 -3.76 -2.39 -16.76
C ILE A 326 -2.54 -1.58 -16.33
N GLY A 327 -1.83 -1.05 -17.33
CA GLY A 327 -0.93 0.07 -17.17
C GLY A 327 -1.23 1.18 -18.17
N VAL A 328 -0.79 2.39 -17.89
CA VAL A 328 -0.85 3.55 -18.77
C VAL A 328 0.55 4.13 -18.94
N ALA A 329 0.85 4.69 -20.11
CA ALA A 329 2.10 5.37 -20.36
C ALA A 329 1.86 6.64 -21.17
N VAL A 330 2.59 7.70 -20.83
CA VAL A 330 2.58 8.99 -21.55
C VAL A 330 3.99 9.36 -21.95
N LEU A 331 4.15 9.72 -23.22
CA LEU A 331 5.38 10.28 -23.74
C LEU A 331 5.27 11.81 -23.65
N LEU A 332 6.13 12.41 -22.86
CA LEU A 332 6.16 13.85 -22.60
C LEU A 332 7.37 14.48 -23.28
N GLU A 333 7.18 15.66 -23.87
CA GLU A 333 8.25 16.54 -24.35
C GLU A 333 8.50 17.63 -23.30
N LEU A 334 9.76 17.76 -22.89
CA LEU A 334 10.20 18.80 -21.95
C LEU A 334 10.18 20.15 -22.65
N ARG A 335 9.61 21.16 -21.98
CA ARG A 335 9.59 22.53 -22.47
C ARG A 335 10.97 23.18 -22.39
N LYS A 336 11.29 24.05 -23.35
CA LYS A 336 12.60 24.69 -23.46
C LYS A 336 12.92 25.56 -22.26
N GLU A 337 11.92 26.25 -21.74
CA GLU A 337 12.00 27.14 -20.60
C GLU A 337 12.53 26.40 -19.36
N MET A 338 12.11 25.15 -19.16
CA MET A 338 12.59 24.28 -18.08
C MET A 338 14.07 23.93 -18.25
N MET A 339 14.50 23.67 -19.49
CA MET A 339 15.89 23.31 -19.79
C MET A 339 16.83 24.53 -19.68
N GLU A 340 16.37 25.71 -20.10
CA GLU A 340 17.12 26.96 -20.07
C GLU A 340 17.29 27.52 -18.65
N GLN A 341 16.26 27.42 -17.80
CA GLN A 341 16.34 27.83 -16.39
C GLN A 341 17.41 27.05 -15.63
N SER A 342 17.55 25.75 -15.90
CA SER A 342 18.56 24.93 -15.23
C SER A 342 19.96 25.01 -15.85
N ALA A 343 20.07 25.26 -17.16
CA ALA A 343 21.36 25.37 -17.83
C ALA A 343 22.02 26.77 -17.70
N GLY A 344 21.25 27.80 -17.30
CA GLY A 344 21.75 29.17 -17.11
C GLY A 344 22.24 29.87 -18.40
N LYS A 345 22.01 29.26 -19.57
CA LYS A 345 22.36 29.77 -20.91
C LYS A 345 21.30 29.35 -21.93
N PRO A 346 21.02 30.16 -22.97
CA PRO A 346 20.10 29.78 -24.03
C PRO A 346 20.65 28.59 -24.82
N LEU A 347 19.88 27.50 -24.88
CA LEU A 347 20.25 26.26 -25.55
C LEU A 347 19.94 26.36 -27.04
N HIS A 348 20.84 26.95 -27.82
CA HIS A 348 20.72 26.98 -29.28
C HIS A 348 21.00 25.60 -29.88
N GLY A 349 20.01 25.02 -30.58
CA GLY A 349 20.18 23.81 -31.37
C GLY A 349 19.97 22.47 -30.67
N MET A 350 19.41 22.43 -29.45
CA MET A 350 19.03 21.15 -28.82
C MET A 350 17.84 20.49 -29.52
N GLU A 351 17.96 19.18 -29.76
CA GLU A 351 16.86 18.31 -30.17
C GLU A 351 15.78 18.25 -29.06
N LYS A 352 14.58 17.82 -29.44
CA LYS A 352 13.47 17.65 -28.51
C LYS A 352 13.84 16.63 -27.42
N GLN A 353 13.85 17.05 -26.16
CA GLN A 353 14.05 16.14 -25.03
C GLN A 353 12.72 15.49 -24.64
N LEU A 354 12.69 14.16 -24.66
CA LEU A 354 11.53 13.37 -24.28
C LEU A 354 11.72 12.71 -22.92
N LEU A 355 10.61 12.37 -22.28
CA LEU A 355 10.52 11.58 -21.06
C LEU A 355 9.32 10.65 -21.18
N LEU A 356 9.52 9.35 -20.93
CA LEU A 356 8.43 8.38 -20.86
C LEU A 356 8.05 8.19 -19.38
N VAL A 357 6.79 8.42 -19.07
CA VAL A 357 6.22 8.15 -17.74
C VAL A 357 5.24 6.99 -17.87
N ALA A 358 5.45 5.94 -17.10
CA ALA A 358 4.60 4.76 -17.04
C ALA A 358 3.98 4.63 -15.64
N ASN A 359 2.72 4.22 -15.57
CA ASN A 359 1.98 3.96 -14.35
C ASN A 359 1.20 2.64 -14.47
N ALA A 360 1.32 1.72 -13.50
CA ALA A 360 0.57 0.47 -13.51
C ALA A 360 0.05 0.06 -12.12
N HIS A 361 -0.99 -0.76 -12.12
CA HIS A 361 -1.52 -1.43 -10.92
C HIS A 361 -1.65 -2.94 -11.19
N MET A 362 -0.70 -3.71 -10.64
CA MET A 362 -0.59 -5.16 -10.84
C MET A 362 -1.62 -5.93 -10.01
N HIS A 363 -1.80 -7.21 -10.32
CA HIS A 363 -2.70 -8.08 -9.56
C HIS A 363 -2.32 -8.16 -8.08
N TRP A 364 -3.29 -8.20 -7.16
CA TRP A 364 -3.05 -8.06 -5.72
C TRP A 364 -2.75 -9.38 -5.00
N ASP A 365 -3.39 -10.48 -5.42
CA ASP A 365 -3.41 -11.74 -4.67
C ASP A 365 -1.98 -12.29 -4.40
N PRO A 366 -1.57 -12.48 -3.13
CA PRO A 366 -0.27 -13.04 -2.76
C PRO A 366 0.03 -14.39 -3.41
N GLU A 367 -0.99 -15.19 -3.71
CA GLU A 367 -0.86 -16.51 -4.35
C GLU A 367 -0.62 -16.46 -5.86
N TYR A 368 -0.48 -15.27 -6.44
CA TYR A 368 -0.31 -15.07 -7.87
C TYR A 368 0.97 -14.28 -8.18
N SER A 369 2.07 -14.60 -7.49
CA SER A 369 3.42 -14.08 -7.78
C SER A 369 3.81 -14.21 -9.26
N ASP A 370 3.41 -15.31 -9.90
CA ASP A 370 3.64 -15.59 -11.31
C ASP A 370 2.92 -14.58 -12.19
N VAL A 371 1.65 -14.28 -11.89
CA VAL A 371 0.88 -13.29 -12.66
C VAL A 371 1.47 -11.89 -12.51
N LYS A 372 1.87 -11.50 -11.29
CA LYS A 372 2.50 -10.19 -11.05
C LYS A 372 3.80 -10.04 -11.85
N LEU A 373 4.62 -11.09 -11.89
CA LEU A 373 5.85 -11.13 -12.67
C LEU A 373 5.61 -11.06 -14.18
N VAL A 374 4.68 -11.87 -14.70
CA VAL A 374 4.33 -11.85 -16.12
C VAL A 374 3.70 -10.52 -16.55
N GLN A 375 2.82 -9.92 -15.73
CA GLN A 375 2.26 -8.59 -15.99
C GLN A 375 3.35 -7.51 -16.08
N THR A 376 4.34 -7.58 -15.18
CA THR A 376 5.49 -6.65 -15.21
C THR A 376 6.32 -6.81 -16.48
N MET A 377 6.57 -8.04 -16.93
CA MET A 377 7.27 -8.32 -18.18
C MET A 377 6.51 -7.81 -19.41
N MET A 378 5.20 -8.09 -19.47
CA MET A 378 4.31 -7.59 -20.52
C MET A 378 4.33 -6.06 -20.57
N PHE A 379 4.29 -5.41 -19.40
CA PHE A 379 4.30 -3.96 -19.31
C PHE A 379 5.61 -3.37 -19.84
N LEU A 380 6.77 -3.87 -19.41
CA LEU A 380 8.05 -3.36 -19.91
C LEU A 380 8.28 -3.65 -21.39
N SER A 381 7.80 -4.79 -21.89
CA SER A 381 7.85 -5.10 -23.32
C SER A 381 7.08 -4.08 -24.15
N GLU A 382 5.86 -3.71 -23.74
CA GLU A 382 5.08 -2.67 -24.44
C GLU A 382 5.66 -1.27 -24.26
N VAL A 383 6.15 -0.93 -23.06
CA VAL A 383 6.86 0.34 -22.82
C VAL A 383 8.07 0.46 -23.75
N LYS A 384 8.82 -0.63 -23.98
CA LYS A 384 9.90 -0.64 -24.96
C LYS A 384 9.38 -0.42 -26.38
N ASN A 385 8.30 -1.10 -26.77
CA ASN A 385 7.69 -0.91 -28.09
C ASN A 385 7.29 0.56 -28.33
N ILE A 386 6.83 1.27 -27.29
CA ILE A 386 6.53 2.71 -27.34
C ILE A 386 7.82 3.52 -27.57
N VAL A 387 8.89 3.26 -26.80
CA VAL A 387 10.20 3.93 -26.96
C VAL A 387 10.76 3.72 -28.37
N ASP A 388 10.75 2.49 -28.88
CA ASP A 388 11.29 2.15 -30.19
C ASP A 388 10.49 2.80 -31.34
N LYS A 389 9.16 2.91 -31.19
CA LYS A 389 8.31 3.64 -32.15
C LYS A 389 8.57 5.14 -32.11
N ALA A 390 8.68 5.73 -30.92
CA ALA A 390 8.96 7.15 -30.74
C ALA A 390 10.33 7.54 -31.31
N THR A 391 11.37 6.76 -31.01
CA THR A 391 12.74 6.97 -31.49
C THR A 391 12.80 6.95 -33.02
N ARG A 392 12.14 5.98 -33.66
CA ARG A 392 12.05 5.88 -35.13
C ARG A 392 11.27 7.05 -35.75
N SER A 393 10.14 7.42 -35.16
CA SER A 393 9.28 8.48 -35.70
C SER A 393 9.93 9.87 -35.65
N LEU A 394 10.74 10.13 -34.62
CA LEU A 394 11.33 11.45 -34.38
C LEU A 394 12.73 11.60 -34.97
N LYS A 395 13.25 10.57 -35.65
CA LYS A 395 14.61 10.54 -36.24
C LYS A 395 15.69 10.96 -35.24
N LEU A 396 15.50 10.68 -33.95
CA LEU A 396 16.48 11.01 -32.93
C LEU A 396 17.75 10.22 -33.23
N SER A 397 18.87 10.89 -33.52
CA SER A 397 20.08 10.20 -33.97
C SER A 397 20.62 9.33 -32.84
N SER A 398 20.48 8.02 -32.98
CA SER A 398 21.11 7.04 -32.11
C SER A 398 22.61 7.05 -32.37
N ILE A 399 23.36 7.89 -31.67
CA ILE A 399 24.84 7.92 -31.74
C ILE A 399 25.43 6.59 -31.22
N SER A 400 24.65 5.81 -30.48
CA SER A 400 24.92 4.41 -30.15
C SER A 400 23.61 3.65 -30.25
N GLY A 401 23.61 2.41 -30.75
CA GLY A 401 22.43 1.54 -30.86
C GLY A 401 21.84 1.09 -29.51
N GLU A 402 21.92 1.92 -28.47
CA GLU A 402 21.34 1.67 -27.15
C GLU A 402 19.90 2.17 -27.11
N THR A 403 18.98 1.35 -26.60
CA THR A 403 17.57 1.67 -26.33
C THR A 403 17.36 2.74 -25.25
N ASN A 404 18.41 3.48 -24.89
CA ASN A 404 18.47 4.43 -23.78
C ASN A 404 18.31 5.89 -24.23
N ALA A 405 17.77 6.14 -25.42
CA ALA A 405 17.61 7.51 -25.92
C ALA A 405 16.52 8.29 -25.17
N ILE A 406 15.48 7.61 -24.67
CA ILE A 406 14.36 8.23 -23.95
C ILE A 406 14.38 7.70 -22.51
N PRO A 407 14.58 8.55 -21.48
CA PRO A 407 14.53 8.14 -20.09
C PRO A 407 13.12 7.67 -19.69
N LEU A 408 13.06 6.69 -18.79
CA LEU A 408 11.83 6.11 -18.25
C LEU A 408 11.71 6.43 -16.76
N VAL A 409 10.54 6.91 -16.36
CA VAL A 409 10.05 6.90 -14.98
C VAL A 409 8.87 5.95 -14.91
N LEU A 410 8.99 4.91 -14.08
CA LEU A 410 7.98 3.88 -13.88
C LEU A 410 7.43 3.98 -12.45
N CYS A 411 6.20 4.43 -12.33
CA CYS A 411 5.42 4.39 -11.09
C CYS A 411 4.55 3.14 -11.10
N ALA A 412 4.44 2.41 -9.99
CA ALA A 412 3.48 1.32 -9.93
C ALA A 412 3.15 0.90 -8.50
N ASP A 413 1.89 0.51 -8.31
CA ASP A 413 1.52 -0.46 -7.27
C ASP A 413 1.75 -1.85 -7.86
N LEU A 414 2.86 -2.47 -7.44
CA LEU A 414 3.28 -3.78 -7.94
C LEU A 414 2.67 -4.93 -7.14
N ASN A 415 2.04 -4.64 -5.98
CA ASN A 415 1.59 -5.67 -5.04
C ASN A 415 2.66 -6.73 -4.73
N SER A 416 3.94 -6.34 -4.75
CA SER A 416 5.11 -7.24 -4.72
C SER A 416 6.18 -6.66 -3.82
N LEU A 417 6.69 -7.46 -2.87
CA LEU A 417 7.71 -7.03 -1.90
C LEU A 417 9.11 -6.85 -2.54
N PRO A 418 10.05 -6.15 -1.88
CA PRO A 418 11.39 -5.91 -2.42
C PRO A 418 12.21 -7.15 -2.76
N ASP A 419 11.90 -8.30 -2.15
CA ASP A 419 12.57 -9.60 -2.34
C ASP A 419 11.87 -10.49 -3.40
N SER A 420 10.87 -9.96 -4.09
CA SER A 420 10.15 -10.66 -5.16
C SER A 420 10.92 -10.69 -6.48
N GLY A 421 10.58 -11.65 -7.33
CA GLY A 421 11.08 -11.74 -8.70
C GLY A 421 10.66 -10.56 -9.58
N VAL A 422 9.58 -9.85 -9.23
CA VAL A 422 9.15 -8.61 -9.88
C VAL A 422 10.21 -7.52 -9.69
N VAL A 423 10.63 -7.30 -8.45
CA VAL A 423 11.61 -6.27 -8.10
C VAL A 423 13.01 -6.68 -8.56
N GLU A 424 13.36 -7.97 -8.49
CA GLU A 424 14.59 -8.50 -9.10
C GLU A 424 14.64 -8.23 -10.60
N TYR A 425 13.55 -8.55 -11.32
CA TYR A 425 13.45 -8.33 -12.77
C TYR A 425 13.71 -6.87 -13.12
N LEU A 426 12.98 -5.94 -12.48
CA LEU A 426 13.10 -4.50 -12.74
C LEU A 426 14.50 -3.95 -12.39
N SER A 427 15.05 -4.34 -11.24
CA SER A 427 16.29 -3.75 -10.71
C SER A 427 17.55 -4.32 -11.37
N THR A 428 17.54 -5.62 -11.70
CA THR A 428 18.73 -6.30 -12.26
C THR A 428 18.72 -6.39 -13.79
N GLY A 429 17.67 -5.90 -14.43
CA GLY A 429 17.52 -5.95 -15.89
C GLY A 429 17.06 -7.31 -16.42
N GLY A 430 16.62 -8.22 -15.55
CA GLY A 430 16.10 -9.52 -15.97
C GLY A 430 15.88 -10.50 -14.81
N VAL A 431 15.30 -11.65 -15.11
CA VAL A 431 15.08 -12.74 -14.15
C VAL A 431 15.19 -14.09 -14.86
N ASP A 432 15.62 -15.11 -14.13
CA ASP A 432 15.68 -16.47 -14.65
C ASP A 432 14.26 -17.03 -14.91
N CYS A 433 14.07 -17.80 -15.98
CA CYS A 433 12.79 -18.40 -16.34
C CYS A 433 12.38 -19.53 -15.38
N THR A 434 13.31 -20.01 -14.56
CA THR A 434 13.08 -20.99 -13.48
C THR A 434 12.89 -20.34 -12.11
N HIS A 435 12.78 -19.01 -12.04
CA HIS A 435 12.58 -18.29 -10.79
C HIS A 435 11.36 -18.81 -10.01
N LYS A 436 11.51 -18.94 -8.68
CA LYS A 436 10.49 -19.52 -7.77
C LYS A 436 9.10 -18.89 -7.92
N ASP A 437 9.03 -17.60 -8.24
CA ASP A 437 7.77 -16.87 -8.37
C ASP A 437 6.93 -17.34 -9.55
N PHE A 438 7.51 -18.04 -10.53
CA PHE A 438 6.76 -18.73 -11.58
C PHE A 438 6.05 -20.01 -11.12
N LYS A 439 6.25 -20.45 -9.87
CA LYS A 439 5.58 -21.61 -9.25
C LYS A 439 5.74 -22.92 -10.04
N GLU A 440 6.88 -23.10 -10.70
CA GLU A 440 7.16 -24.25 -11.60
C GLU A 440 6.18 -24.38 -12.79
N LEU A 441 5.34 -23.37 -13.02
CA LEU A 441 4.41 -23.34 -14.14
C LEU A 441 5.20 -23.12 -15.44
N ARG A 442 4.91 -23.94 -16.46
CA ARG A 442 5.57 -23.83 -17.76
C ARG A 442 5.05 -22.63 -18.53
N TYR A 443 5.76 -21.51 -18.38
CA TYR A 443 5.57 -20.29 -19.17
C TYR A 443 6.65 -20.11 -20.26
N ILE A 444 7.68 -20.94 -20.26
CA ILE A 444 8.97 -20.71 -20.95
C ILE A 444 8.81 -20.32 -22.43
N ASP A 445 8.02 -21.07 -23.20
CA ASP A 445 7.87 -20.79 -24.64
C ASP A 445 7.19 -19.44 -24.89
N SER A 446 6.18 -19.10 -24.10
CA SER A 446 5.40 -17.86 -24.21
C SER A 446 6.16 -16.62 -23.71
N LEU A 447 6.98 -16.75 -22.66
CA LEU A 447 7.68 -15.61 -22.06
C LEU A 447 8.82 -15.05 -22.91
N THR A 448 9.38 -15.87 -23.82
CA THR A 448 10.40 -15.39 -24.76
C THR A 448 9.91 -14.22 -25.61
N ASN A 449 8.59 -14.11 -25.85
CA ASN A 449 7.99 -12.99 -26.57
C ASN A 449 8.13 -11.65 -25.84
N PHE A 450 8.31 -11.67 -24.51
CA PHE A 450 8.49 -10.45 -23.70
C PHE A 450 9.97 -10.10 -23.47
N ASN A 451 10.91 -10.87 -24.05
CA ASN A 451 12.32 -10.54 -23.98
C ASN A 451 12.63 -9.31 -24.85
N CYS A 452 12.94 -8.21 -24.18
CA CYS A 452 13.18 -6.92 -24.78
C CYS A 452 14.46 -6.85 -25.63
N ASN A 453 15.39 -7.80 -25.49
CA ASN A 453 16.68 -7.79 -26.21
C ASN A 453 16.72 -8.72 -27.43
N GLY A 454 15.56 -9.25 -27.86
CA GLY A 454 15.39 -9.99 -29.12
C GLY A 454 15.43 -11.52 -28.99
N LYS A 455 14.89 -12.20 -30.02
CA LYS A 455 14.73 -13.68 -30.08
C LYS A 455 16.04 -14.44 -30.39
N ASN A 456 17.08 -13.75 -30.89
CA ASN A 456 18.30 -14.37 -31.43
C ASN A 456 19.54 -14.27 -30.50
N GLY A 457 19.43 -13.61 -29.36
CA GLY A 457 20.42 -13.78 -28.30
C GLY A 457 20.13 -15.11 -27.63
N THR A 458 21.09 -16.01 -27.56
CA THR A 458 21.04 -17.21 -26.73
C THR A 458 20.77 -16.80 -25.27
N SER A 459 19.50 -16.60 -24.91
CA SER A 459 19.12 -16.36 -23.53
C SER A 459 19.22 -17.71 -22.86
N ASN A 460 20.30 -17.91 -22.10
CA ASN A 460 20.53 -19.02 -21.18
C ASN A 460 19.41 -19.07 -20.11
N GLY A 461 18.15 -19.32 -20.51
CA GLY A 461 17.01 -19.34 -19.61
C GLY A 461 16.62 -18.01 -18.96
N ARG A 462 17.14 -16.84 -19.37
CA ARG A 462 16.87 -15.55 -18.69
C ARG A 462 16.04 -14.58 -19.53
N ILE A 463 15.01 -13.96 -18.94
CA ILE A 463 14.18 -12.93 -19.58
C ILE A 463 14.75 -11.57 -19.18
N THR A 464 15.03 -10.69 -20.15
CA THR A 464 15.80 -9.45 -19.89
C THR A 464 15.14 -8.19 -20.44
N HIS A 465 15.53 -7.02 -19.90
CA HIS A 465 15.20 -5.70 -20.42
C HIS A 465 16.40 -4.74 -20.37
N GLY A 466 16.37 -3.71 -21.23
CA GLY A 466 17.49 -2.78 -21.43
C GLY A 466 17.44 -1.48 -20.60
N PHE A 467 16.36 -1.24 -19.84
CA PHE A 467 16.08 0.06 -19.21
C PHE A 467 17.00 0.49 -18.05
N LYS A 468 17.82 -0.42 -17.47
CA LYS A 468 18.72 -0.13 -16.33
C LYS A 468 18.00 0.66 -15.22
N LEU A 469 16.94 0.08 -14.67
CA LEU A 469 16.08 0.76 -13.69
C LEU A 469 16.66 0.65 -12.29
N LYS A 470 16.42 1.71 -11.51
CA LYS A 470 16.75 1.78 -10.09
C LYS A 470 15.55 2.31 -9.32
N SER A 471 15.28 1.79 -8.11
CA SER A 471 14.21 2.31 -7.25
C SER A 471 14.67 3.65 -6.65
N ALA A 472 13.79 4.64 -6.57
CA ALA A 472 14.06 5.90 -5.87
C ALA A 472 14.13 5.70 -4.35
N TYR A 473 13.42 4.70 -3.83
CA TYR A 473 13.40 4.32 -2.43
C TYR A 473 14.20 3.03 -2.23
N GLU A 474 15.49 3.16 -1.93
CA GLU A 474 16.37 2.02 -1.59
C GLU A 474 16.67 1.96 -0.10
N ASN A 475 17.34 0.89 0.34
CA ASN A 475 17.91 0.76 1.69
C ASN A 475 16.92 0.91 2.84
N GLY A 476 15.63 0.59 2.61
CA GLY A 476 14.60 0.66 3.64
C GLY A 476 14.24 2.09 4.07
N LEU A 477 14.45 3.10 3.20
CA LEU A 477 14.06 4.49 3.47
C LEU A 477 12.60 4.64 3.89
N MET A 478 11.71 3.82 3.33
CA MET A 478 10.35 3.63 3.83
C MET A 478 10.20 2.16 4.28
N PRO A 479 9.74 1.91 5.52
CA PRO A 479 9.53 0.54 6.00
C PRO A 479 8.31 -0.13 5.37
N TYR A 480 7.35 0.66 4.90
CA TYR A 480 6.12 0.21 4.25
C TYR A 480 5.56 1.33 3.37
N THR A 481 4.84 0.95 2.33
CA THR A 481 4.07 1.85 1.48
C THR A 481 2.58 1.55 1.61
N ASN A 482 2.18 0.29 1.78
CA ASN A 482 0.85 -0.11 2.24
C ASN A 482 0.90 -0.45 3.74
N TYR A 483 -0.05 0.09 4.51
CA TYR A 483 -0.14 -0.05 5.95
C TYR A 483 -1.58 -0.37 6.37
N THR A 484 -1.93 -1.65 6.37
CA THR A 484 -3.20 -2.15 6.92
C THR A 484 -2.96 -2.90 8.22
N PHE A 485 -4.03 -3.31 8.90
CA PHE A 485 -3.89 -4.15 10.08
C PHE A 485 -3.18 -5.49 9.77
N ASP A 486 -3.65 -6.20 8.76
CA ASP A 486 -3.18 -7.55 8.40
C ASP A 486 -1.87 -7.55 7.59
N PHE A 487 -1.58 -6.48 6.84
CA PHE A 487 -0.40 -6.40 5.97
C PHE A 487 0.29 -5.04 6.06
N LYS A 488 1.62 -5.06 6.19
CA LYS A 488 2.47 -3.87 6.18
C LYS A 488 3.70 -4.19 5.33
N GLY A 489 3.93 -3.46 4.25
CA GLY A 489 5.04 -3.75 3.35
C GLY A 489 5.22 -2.69 2.26
N VAL A 490 6.39 -2.73 1.63
CA VAL A 490 6.70 -1.89 0.45
C VAL A 490 6.20 -2.65 -0.77
N ILE A 491 5.18 -2.11 -1.42
CA ILE A 491 4.60 -2.65 -2.66
C ILE A 491 4.41 -1.59 -3.76
N ASP A 492 4.64 -0.32 -3.42
CA ASP A 492 4.60 0.82 -4.33
C ASP A 492 6.01 1.30 -4.65
N TYR A 493 6.25 1.65 -5.91
CA TYR A 493 7.60 1.98 -6.38
C TYR A 493 7.61 3.14 -7.37
N ILE A 494 8.68 3.93 -7.29
CA ILE A 494 9.12 4.85 -8.34
C ILE A 494 10.47 4.34 -8.85
N PHE A 495 10.46 3.71 -10.02
CA PHE A 495 11.67 3.31 -10.74
C PHE A 495 12.07 4.38 -11.75
N TYR A 496 13.37 4.56 -11.96
CA TYR A 496 13.91 5.50 -12.93
C TYR A 496 15.09 4.89 -13.70
N SER A 497 15.27 5.29 -14.96
CA SER A 497 16.33 4.77 -15.84
C SER A 497 17.68 5.46 -15.63
N GLN A 498 18.71 4.70 -15.29
CA GLN A 498 20.10 5.17 -15.26
C GLN A 498 20.80 4.98 -16.62
N PRO A 499 21.82 5.79 -16.96
CA PRO A 499 22.45 6.84 -16.16
C PRO A 499 21.86 8.25 -16.36
N LEU A 500 20.75 8.38 -17.11
CA LEU A 500 20.18 9.68 -17.46
C LEU A 500 19.45 10.36 -16.30
N LEU A 501 18.80 9.57 -15.45
CA LEU A 501 18.07 10.06 -14.28
C LEU A 501 18.84 9.77 -12.99
N ASN A 502 18.79 10.75 -12.11
CA ASN A 502 19.40 10.79 -10.79
C ASN A 502 18.32 11.16 -9.76
N VAL A 503 18.36 10.61 -8.54
CA VAL A 503 17.41 10.97 -7.47
C VAL A 503 18.12 11.90 -6.50
N LEU A 504 17.63 13.12 -6.34
CA LEU A 504 18.23 14.11 -5.44
C LEU A 504 17.73 13.95 -3.99
N GLY A 505 16.47 13.57 -3.84
CA GLY A 505 15.86 13.33 -2.55
C GLY A 505 14.47 12.74 -2.67
N VAL A 506 13.96 12.26 -1.54
CA VAL A 506 12.65 11.61 -1.45
C VAL A 506 11.91 12.07 -0.19
N LEU A 507 10.58 11.96 -0.22
CA LEU A 507 9.76 12.19 0.96
C LEU A 507 9.80 10.95 1.87
N GLY A 508 10.33 11.10 3.08
CA GLY A 508 10.47 10.04 4.08
C GLY A 508 9.13 9.51 4.61
N PRO A 509 9.13 8.52 5.51
CA PRO A 509 7.91 7.94 6.06
C PRO A 509 7.19 8.93 6.98
N LEU A 510 5.90 8.66 7.24
CA LEU A 510 5.23 9.25 8.39
C LEU A 510 5.94 8.79 9.67
N ASP A 511 6.03 9.67 10.67
CA ASP A 511 6.70 9.37 11.94
C ASP A 511 6.11 8.10 12.59
N PRO A 512 6.87 7.01 12.71
CA PRO A 512 6.40 5.77 13.34
C PRO A 512 6.02 5.96 14.81
N GLN A 513 6.62 6.94 15.50
CA GLN A 513 6.31 7.23 16.88
C GLN A 513 4.89 7.82 17.01
N TRP A 514 4.49 8.70 16.09
CA TRP A 514 3.13 9.24 16.07
C TRP A 514 2.09 8.13 15.86
N LEU A 515 2.36 7.17 14.97
CA LEU A 515 1.47 6.01 14.77
C LEU A 515 1.32 5.19 16.06
N LEU A 516 2.42 4.96 16.78
CA LEU A 516 2.42 4.23 18.04
C LEU A 516 1.67 4.97 19.15
N GLU A 517 1.95 6.26 19.35
CA GLU A 517 1.33 7.09 20.39
C GLU A 517 -0.19 7.24 20.18
N ASN A 518 -0.63 7.28 18.92
CA ASN A 518 -2.04 7.38 18.57
C ASN A 518 -2.73 6.01 18.43
N ASN A 519 -2.02 4.90 18.68
CA ASN A 519 -2.52 3.53 18.52
C ASN A 519 -3.12 3.27 17.13
N VAL A 520 -2.49 3.81 16.08
CA VAL A 520 -2.87 3.58 14.69
C VAL A 520 -2.26 2.26 14.24
N THR A 521 -3.08 1.21 14.14
CA THR A 521 -2.63 -0.15 13.81
C THR A 521 -2.78 -0.50 12.32
N GLY A 522 -3.51 0.33 11.58
CA GLY A 522 -3.76 0.23 10.14
C GLY A 522 -4.40 1.50 9.58
N CYS A 523 -4.33 1.67 8.27
CA CYS A 523 -4.92 2.74 7.49
C CYS A 523 -5.94 2.16 6.48
N PRO A 524 -6.95 2.94 6.03
CA PRO A 524 -7.18 4.35 6.32
C PRO A 524 -7.51 4.64 7.78
N HIS A 525 -7.28 5.88 8.17
CA HIS A 525 -7.53 6.43 9.50
C HIS A 525 -8.17 7.82 9.30
N PRO A 526 -8.93 8.38 10.27
CA PRO A 526 -9.46 9.75 10.19
C PRO A 526 -8.51 10.85 9.68
N HIS A 527 -7.21 10.68 9.87
CA HIS A 527 -6.17 11.61 9.40
C HIS A 527 -5.30 11.07 8.25
N ILE A 528 -5.51 9.82 7.81
CA ILE A 528 -4.75 9.17 6.74
C ILE A 528 -5.76 8.55 5.77
N PRO A 529 -6.01 9.14 4.59
CA PRO A 529 -7.20 8.84 3.80
C PRO A 529 -7.07 7.64 2.84
N SER A 530 -5.90 7.02 2.77
CA SER A 530 -5.62 5.80 2.00
C SER A 530 -4.91 4.80 2.92
N ASP A 531 -4.98 3.52 2.60
CA ASP A 531 -4.14 2.48 3.18
C ASP A 531 -2.70 2.49 2.62
N HIS A 532 -2.46 3.24 1.55
CA HIS A 532 -1.12 3.52 1.04
C HIS A 532 -0.62 4.89 1.50
N PHE A 533 0.70 5.03 1.64
CA PHE A 533 1.41 6.29 1.78
C PHE A 533 1.94 6.74 0.42
N SER A 534 1.84 8.03 0.11
CA SER A 534 2.38 8.57 -1.14
C SER A 534 3.91 8.42 -1.21
N LEU A 535 4.41 8.06 -2.39
CA LEU A 535 5.83 8.18 -2.72
C LEU A 535 6.03 9.50 -3.45
N PHE A 536 7.11 10.20 -3.12
CA PHE A 536 7.49 11.43 -3.79
C PHE A 536 9.00 11.51 -3.91
N ALA A 537 9.50 11.70 -5.13
CA ALA A 537 10.93 11.80 -5.42
C ALA A 537 11.23 13.04 -6.27
N GLN A 538 12.35 13.69 -5.99
CA GLN A 538 12.92 14.71 -6.85
C GLN A 538 13.98 14.08 -7.74
N LEU A 539 13.79 14.20 -9.06
CA LEU A 539 14.65 13.65 -10.08
C LEU A 539 15.42 14.75 -10.82
N GLU A 540 16.63 14.40 -11.21
CA GLU A 540 17.50 15.17 -12.09
C GLU A 540 17.69 14.39 -13.39
N LEU A 541 17.27 14.97 -14.51
CA LEU A 541 17.54 14.45 -15.84
C LEU A 541 18.75 15.13 -16.44
N VAL A 542 19.83 14.39 -16.63
CA VAL A 542 21.04 14.88 -17.30
C VAL A 542 20.76 15.04 -18.79
N LEU A 543 20.94 16.26 -19.31
CA LEU A 543 20.75 16.56 -20.72
C LEU A 543 22.04 16.26 -21.52
N PRO A 544 21.93 15.76 -22.76
CA PRO A 544 23.09 15.49 -23.60
C PRO A 544 23.83 16.81 -23.94
N TYR A 545 25.06 16.97 -23.49
CA TYR A 545 25.89 18.14 -23.83
C TYR A 545 26.56 17.95 -25.19
N LEU A 546 26.10 18.68 -26.21
CA LEU A 546 26.86 18.86 -27.45
C LEU A 546 27.88 19.98 -27.21
N PRO A 547 29.20 19.71 -27.29
CA PRO A 547 30.18 20.78 -27.29
C PRO A 547 29.91 21.69 -28.50
N PRO A 548 30.07 23.01 -28.38
CA PRO A 548 30.01 23.87 -29.56
C PRO A 548 31.03 23.35 -30.57
N LEU A 549 30.56 23.09 -31.79
CA LEU A 549 31.41 22.81 -32.95
C LEU A 549 32.38 23.98 -33.09
N ASN A 550 33.60 23.83 -32.57
CA ASN A 550 34.69 24.74 -32.91
C ASN A 550 34.83 24.66 -34.44
N GLY A 551 34.61 25.81 -35.09
CA GLY A 551 34.57 25.93 -36.53
C GLY A 551 35.76 25.23 -37.16
N ILE A 552 35.48 24.17 -37.92
CA ILE A 552 36.46 23.58 -38.82
C ILE A 552 36.81 24.68 -39.81
N HIS A 553 38.00 25.25 -39.65
CA HIS A 553 38.63 26.10 -40.64
C HIS A 553 38.80 25.24 -41.89
N LEU A 554 37.86 25.36 -42.85
CA LEU A 554 38.06 24.86 -44.20
C LEU A 554 39.29 25.58 -44.77
N PRO A 555 40.37 24.88 -45.17
CA PRO A 555 41.43 25.53 -45.91
C PRO A 555 40.84 25.99 -47.24
N GLY A 556 40.80 27.30 -47.43
CA GLY A 556 40.31 27.92 -48.65
C GLY A 556 41.07 27.37 -49.85
N ARG A 557 40.33 26.87 -50.84
CA ARG A 557 40.85 26.67 -52.19
C ARG A 557 41.34 28.03 -52.70
N ARG A 558 42.64 28.13 -52.95
CA ARG A 558 43.22 28.99 -53.97
C ARG A 558 44.06 28.14 -54.89
#